data_AF-A0A850SCC3-F1
#
_entry.id   AF-A0A850SCC3-F1
#
_cell.length_a   1.000
_cell.length_b   1.000
_cell.length_c   1.000
_cell.angle_alpha   90.00
_cell.angle_beta   90.00
_cell.angle_gamma   90.00
#
_symmetry.space_group_name_H-M   'P 1'
#
loop_
_entity.id
_entity.type
_entity.pdbx_description
1 polymer ?
#
loop_
_entity_poly.entity_id
_entity_poly.type
_entity_poly.pdbx_seq_one_letter_code
_entity_poly.pdbx_strand_id
1 'polypeptide(L)'
;MAAGAPAKGAISAAKTWMRKNETELLLADAAILGFLFLFHMLDPSVVPLPAEAVNIGAIVLVGFLFFTIAWKGLIPAAISILGVVLLHNAIILPYYPPGEGAFMHLLINQQSGSSDTERAAGVAFTMHFLLGIGMVALAIMVAYAPRLLFTRNRPEEKDSIWSKYPIWYDNVKLAGRYSEPLVPARSLMEPQDRYLLWRYEYVLASIYGTHHLVRPDGLVPSRSTEFVRDRASGLLMGKGRFNGYFV
;
A
#
# COMPACT_ATOMS: atom_id res chain seq x y z
N MET A 1 26.26 -28.82 -22.35
CA MET A 1 25.31 -28.76 -21.21
C MET A 1 25.26 -27.33 -20.72
N ALA A 2 24.19 -26.59 -21.04
CA ALA A 2 23.97 -25.24 -20.53
C ALA A 2 22.59 -25.21 -19.87
N ALA A 3 22.57 -25.42 -18.55
CA ALA A 3 21.41 -25.17 -17.72
C ALA A 3 21.54 -23.74 -17.18
N GLY A 4 20.77 -22.81 -17.73
CA GLY A 4 20.81 -21.43 -17.28
C GLY A 4 19.66 -20.61 -17.86
N ALA A 5 18.73 -20.24 -16.96
CA ALA A 5 17.74 -19.15 -17.09
C ALA A 5 16.22 -19.48 -17.26
N PRO A 6 15.58 -20.31 -16.41
CA PRO A 6 14.11 -20.28 -16.27
C PRO A 6 13.60 -19.31 -15.17
N ALA A 7 14.43 -18.92 -14.19
CA ALA A 7 13.96 -18.29 -12.94
C ALA A 7 13.36 -16.88 -13.11
N LYS A 8 13.88 -16.06 -14.03
CA LYS A 8 13.38 -14.68 -14.23
C LYS A 8 11.98 -14.65 -14.85
N GLY A 9 11.69 -15.60 -15.74
CA GLY A 9 10.37 -15.74 -16.38
C GLY A 9 9.28 -16.12 -15.37
N ALA A 10 9.55 -17.14 -14.54
CA ALA A 10 8.58 -17.63 -13.55
C ALA A 10 8.19 -16.56 -12.51
N ILE A 11 9.15 -15.80 -11.99
CA ILE A 11 8.88 -14.73 -11.01
C ILE A 11 8.07 -13.60 -11.65
N SER A 12 8.37 -13.23 -12.90
CA SER A 12 7.61 -12.20 -13.61
C SER A 12 6.18 -12.63 -13.91
N ALA A 13 5.97 -13.90 -14.28
CA ALA A 13 4.66 -14.49 -14.50
C ALA A 13 3.84 -14.53 -13.20
N ALA A 14 4.45 -14.97 -12.09
CA ALA A 14 3.80 -15.00 -10.78
C ALA A 14 3.38 -13.60 -10.31
N LYS A 15 4.26 -12.59 -10.44
CA LYS A 15 3.92 -11.19 -10.12
C LYS A 15 2.79 -10.65 -10.98
N THR A 16 2.76 -11.00 -12.26
CA THR A 16 1.70 -10.56 -13.17
C THR A 16 0.36 -11.21 -12.83
N TRP A 17 0.37 -12.50 -12.47
CA TRP A 17 -0.81 -13.23 -12.01
C TRP A 17 -1.34 -12.65 -10.69
N MET A 18 -0.48 -12.44 -9.70
CA MET A 18 -0.82 -11.81 -8.42
C MET A 18 -1.48 -10.44 -8.61
N ARG A 19 -0.96 -9.62 -9.52
CA ARG A 19 -1.53 -8.31 -9.85
C ARG A 19 -2.91 -8.41 -10.50
N LYS A 20 -3.14 -9.43 -11.33
CA LYS A 20 -4.42 -9.66 -12.00
C LYS A 20 -5.51 -10.10 -11.02
N ASN A 21 -5.14 -10.90 -10.02
CA ASN A 21 -6.06 -11.52 -9.07
C ASN A 21 -6.09 -10.80 -7.71
N GLU A 22 -5.67 -9.54 -7.66
CA GLU A 22 -5.49 -8.77 -6.44
C GLU A 22 -6.75 -8.70 -5.56
N THR A 23 -7.94 -8.49 -6.16
CA THR A 23 -9.21 -8.45 -5.42
C THR A 23 -9.59 -9.81 -4.84
N GLU A 24 -9.31 -10.89 -5.55
CA GLU A 24 -9.57 -12.26 -5.08
C GLU A 24 -8.63 -12.62 -3.92
N LEU A 25 -7.36 -12.22 -4.01
CA LEU A 25 -6.38 -12.42 -2.93
C LEU A 25 -6.77 -11.65 -1.67
N LEU A 26 -7.24 -10.41 -1.81
CA LEU A 26 -7.73 -9.62 -0.67
C LEU A 26 -8.96 -10.26 0.00
N LEU A 27 -9.89 -10.80 -0.80
CA LEU A 27 -11.05 -11.53 -0.28
C LEU A 27 -10.62 -12.82 0.43
N ALA A 28 -9.64 -13.54 -0.12
CA ALA A 28 -9.07 -14.71 0.51
C ALA A 28 -8.38 -14.36 1.84
N ASP A 29 -7.58 -13.29 1.90
CA ASP A 29 -6.94 -12.81 3.12
C ASP A 29 -7.98 -12.46 4.19
N ALA A 30 -9.07 -11.78 3.81
CA ALA A 30 -10.18 -11.46 4.71
C ALA A 30 -10.91 -12.73 5.21
N ALA A 31 -11.17 -13.70 4.33
CA ALA A 31 -11.77 -14.97 4.68
C ALA A 31 -10.89 -15.78 5.63
N ILE A 32 -9.58 -15.79 5.41
CA ILE A 32 -8.60 -16.45 6.28
C ILE A 32 -8.58 -15.79 7.66
N LEU A 33 -8.58 -14.46 7.74
CA LEU A 33 -8.67 -13.75 9.02
C LEU A 33 -9.97 -14.10 9.77
N GLY A 34 -11.09 -14.15 9.07
CA GLY A 34 -12.37 -14.59 9.65
C GLY A 34 -12.30 -16.03 10.16
N PHE A 35 -11.66 -16.94 9.41
CA PHE A 35 -11.48 -18.32 9.82
C PHE A 35 -10.54 -18.46 11.03
N LEU A 36 -9.43 -17.73 11.06
CA LEU A 36 -8.51 -17.69 12.20
C LEU A 36 -9.21 -17.13 13.46
N PHE A 37 -10.09 -16.14 13.30
CA PHE A 37 -10.92 -15.61 14.37
C PHE A 37 -11.89 -16.65 14.93
N LEU A 38 -12.56 -17.40 14.06
CA LEU A 38 -13.41 -18.52 14.48
C LEU A 38 -12.59 -19.61 15.18
N PHE A 39 -11.40 -19.93 14.66
CA PHE A 39 -10.48 -20.89 15.29
C PHE A 39 -10.03 -20.47 16.69
N HIS A 40 -9.75 -19.18 16.89
CA HIS A 40 -9.38 -18.65 18.21
C HIS A 40 -10.54 -18.70 19.22
N MET A 41 -11.79 -18.57 18.75
CA MET A 41 -12.99 -18.66 19.59
C MET A 41 -13.40 -20.10 19.92
N LEU A 42 -12.87 -21.09 19.19
CA LEU A 42 -13.14 -22.50 19.44
C LEU A 42 -12.30 -23.00 20.61
N ASP A 43 -12.98 -23.38 21.69
CA ASP A 43 -12.36 -24.03 22.83
C ASP A 43 -11.95 -25.47 22.46
N PRO A 44 -10.68 -25.87 22.60
CA PRO A 44 -10.22 -27.22 22.33
C PRO A 44 -10.95 -28.31 23.13
N SER A 45 -11.53 -27.95 24.29
CA SER A 45 -12.34 -28.86 25.10
C SER A 45 -13.70 -29.20 24.48
N VAL A 46 -14.21 -28.35 23.59
CA VAL A 46 -15.50 -28.52 22.92
C VAL A 46 -15.34 -29.22 21.57
N VAL A 47 -14.27 -28.91 20.83
CA VAL A 47 -13.96 -29.53 19.55
C VAL A 47 -12.53 -30.07 19.59
N PRO A 48 -12.33 -31.35 19.96
CA PRO A 48 -11.01 -31.93 20.08
C PRO A 48 -10.42 -32.20 18.69
N LEU A 49 -9.64 -31.24 18.20
CA LEU A 49 -8.83 -31.39 16.99
C LEU A 49 -7.43 -31.89 17.36
N PRO A 50 -6.79 -32.74 16.51
CA PRO A 50 -5.40 -33.10 16.71
C PRO A 50 -4.50 -31.87 16.68
N ALA A 51 -3.69 -31.68 17.72
CA ALA A 51 -2.80 -30.52 17.87
C ALA A 51 -1.88 -30.31 16.65
N GLU A 52 -1.39 -31.41 16.06
CA GLU A 52 -0.59 -31.39 14.83
C GLU A 52 -1.37 -30.84 13.64
N ALA A 53 -2.64 -31.23 13.49
CA ALA A 53 -3.50 -30.75 12.40
C ALA A 53 -3.79 -29.25 12.55
N VAL A 54 -4.01 -28.78 13.77
CA VAL A 54 -4.21 -27.35 14.06
C VAL A 54 -2.94 -26.55 13.77
N ASN A 55 -1.77 -27.04 14.19
CA ASN A 55 -0.50 -26.38 13.91
C ASN A 55 -0.21 -26.29 12.40
N ILE A 56 -0.38 -27.39 11.66
CA ILE A 56 -0.19 -27.42 10.21
C ILE A 56 -1.17 -26.45 9.53
N GLY A 57 -2.45 -26.50 9.91
CA GLY A 57 -3.49 -25.59 9.39
C GLY A 57 -3.15 -24.12 9.66
N ALA A 58 -2.74 -23.79 10.89
CA ALA A 58 -2.34 -22.44 11.26
C ALA A 58 -1.15 -21.95 10.42
N ILE A 59 -0.09 -22.77 10.27
CA ILE A 59 1.08 -22.46 9.45
C ILE A 59 0.70 -22.19 7.99
N VAL A 60 -0.17 -23.02 7.41
CA VAL A 60 -0.62 -22.86 6.02
C VAL A 60 -1.39 -21.55 5.85
N LEU A 61 -2.33 -21.26 6.75
CA LEU A 61 -3.16 -20.05 6.68
C LEU A 61 -2.34 -18.77 6.87
N VAL A 62 -1.50 -18.72 7.91
CA VAL A 62 -0.67 -17.54 8.18
C VAL A 62 0.48 -17.40 7.17
N GLY A 63 1.00 -18.51 6.63
CA GLY A 63 1.97 -18.50 5.55
C GLY A 63 1.39 -17.96 4.24
N PHE A 64 0.14 -18.31 3.92
CA PHE A 64 -0.58 -17.73 2.80
C PHE A 64 -0.77 -16.21 2.98
N LEU A 65 -1.25 -15.77 4.15
CA LEU A 65 -1.37 -14.34 4.49
C LEU A 65 -0.03 -13.60 4.35
N PHE A 66 1.05 -14.18 4.85
CA PHE A 66 2.36 -13.57 4.70
C PHE A 66 2.75 -13.41 3.24
N PHE A 67 2.54 -14.44 2.41
CA PHE A 67 2.94 -14.42 1.01
C PHE A 67 2.14 -13.41 0.17
N THR A 68 0.83 -13.33 0.39
CA THR A 68 -0.06 -12.36 -0.29
C THR A 68 0.25 -10.92 0.08
N ILE A 69 0.72 -10.67 1.31
CA ILE A 69 1.10 -9.33 1.75
C ILE A 69 2.54 -8.99 1.36
N ALA A 70 3.48 -9.91 1.53
CA ALA A 70 4.91 -9.65 1.40
C ALA A 70 5.35 -9.31 -0.04
N TRP A 71 4.63 -9.80 -1.06
CA TRP A 71 4.98 -9.48 -2.45
C TRP A 71 4.72 -8.00 -2.81
N LYS A 72 3.92 -7.29 -2.01
CA LYS A 72 3.56 -5.88 -2.24
C LYS A 72 4.65 -4.89 -1.81
N GLY A 73 5.53 -5.25 -0.88
CA GLY A 73 6.64 -4.40 -0.45
C GLY A 73 7.28 -4.82 0.86
N LEU A 74 8.42 -4.21 1.18
CA LEU A 74 9.20 -4.53 2.37
C LEU A 74 8.51 -4.11 3.68
N ILE A 75 7.86 -2.94 3.68
CA ILE A 75 7.15 -2.40 4.85
C ILE A 75 5.96 -3.29 5.24
N PRO A 76 5.00 -3.61 4.34
CA PRO A 76 3.91 -4.51 4.68
C PRO A 76 4.42 -5.93 5.01
N ALA A 77 5.51 -6.39 4.39
CA ALA A 77 6.15 -7.65 4.77
C ALA A 77 6.62 -7.64 6.24
N ALA A 78 7.36 -6.62 6.68
CA ALA A 78 7.87 -6.54 8.05
C ALA A 78 6.73 -6.53 9.10
N ILE A 79 5.67 -5.76 8.83
CA ILE A 79 4.49 -5.67 9.70
C ILE A 79 3.74 -7.01 9.73
N SER A 80 3.60 -7.65 8.57
CA SER A 80 2.92 -8.96 8.47
C SER A 80 3.67 -10.09 9.17
N ILE A 81 5.01 -10.09 9.20
CA ILE A 81 5.80 -11.08 9.95
C ILE A 81 5.43 -11.02 11.44
N LEU A 82 5.41 -9.81 12.01
CA LEU A 82 5.05 -9.66 13.42
C LEU A 82 3.61 -10.12 13.68
N GLY A 83 2.66 -9.73 12.81
CA GLY A 83 1.26 -10.14 12.93
C GLY A 83 1.06 -11.66 12.83
N VAL A 84 1.69 -12.30 11.85
CA VAL A 84 1.60 -13.75 11.62
C VAL A 84 2.20 -14.55 12.79
N VAL A 85 3.34 -14.12 13.34
CA VAL A 85 3.95 -14.77 14.51
C VAL A 85 3.01 -14.68 15.73
N LEU A 86 2.40 -13.51 15.96
CA LEU A 86 1.45 -13.33 17.05
C LEU A 86 0.18 -14.19 16.87
N LEU A 87 -0.36 -14.26 15.65
CA LEU A 87 -1.52 -15.09 15.32
C LEU A 87 -1.23 -16.59 15.49
N HIS A 88 -0.09 -17.06 14.99
CA HIS A 88 0.30 -18.47 15.13
C HIS A 88 0.45 -18.86 16.60
N ASN A 89 1.18 -18.05 17.38
CA ASN A 89 1.35 -18.28 18.81
C ASN A 89 0.00 -18.27 19.55
N ALA A 90 -0.89 -17.36 19.21
CA ALA A 90 -2.23 -17.27 19.80
C ALA A 90 -3.25 -18.29 19.27
N ILE A 91 -2.85 -19.21 18.39
CA ILE A 91 -3.68 -20.36 18.00
C ILE A 91 -3.12 -21.65 18.60
N ILE A 92 -1.80 -21.76 18.71
CA ILE A 92 -1.14 -22.98 19.17
C ILE A 92 -1.09 -23.12 20.70
N LEU A 93 -1.10 -21.99 21.43
CA LEU A 93 -0.94 -21.97 22.89
C LEU A 93 -1.92 -22.88 23.67
N PRO A 94 -3.22 -22.98 23.31
CA PRO A 94 -4.16 -23.87 24.00
C PRO A 94 -3.87 -25.35 23.77
N TYR A 95 -3.20 -25.70 22.67
CA TYR A 95 -2.86 -27.07 22.27
C TYR A 95 -1.48 -27.50 22.77
N TYR A 96 -0.58 -26.53 22.98
CA TYR A 96 0.76 -26.72 23.52
C TYR A 96 0.98 -25.73 24.66
N PRO A 97 0.26 -25.89 25.79
CA PRO A 97 0.45 -25.00 26.93
C PRO A 97 1.92 -25.07 27.35
N PRO A 98 2.57 -23.93 27.59
CA PRO A 98 3.96 -23.92 28.02
C PRO A 98 4.06 -24.73 29.31
N GLY A 99 4.83 -25.82 29.26
CA GLY A 99 5.07 -26.65 30.44
C GLY A 99 5.55 -25.79 31.60
N GLU A 100 5.01 -26.06 32.79
CA GLU A 100 5.36 -25.43 34.06
C GLU A 100 6.89 -25.26 34.16
N GLY A 101 7.42 -24.05 33.95
CA GLY A 101 8.81 -23.76 34.31
C GLY A 101 9.57 -22.73 33.49
N ALA A 102 9.42 -22.66 32.16
CA ALA A 102 10.41 -21.89 31.37
C ALA A 102 9.93 -20.48 30.94
N PHE A 103 8.73 -20.36 30.39
CA PHE A 103 8.26 -19.10 29.80
C PHE A 103 7.49 -18.21 30.81
N MET A 104 6.68 -18.84 31.68
CA MET A 104 5.91 -18.12 32.72
C MET A 104 6.77 -17.64 33.89
N HIS A 105 7.81 -18.38 34.27
CA HIS A 105 8.72 -18.00 35.36
C HIS A 105 9.63 -16.80 34.98
N LEU A 106 9.82 -16.55 33.68
CA LEU A 106 10.63 -15.43 33.15
C LEU A 106 9.84 -14.12 33.05
N LEU A 107 8.51 -14.20 32.92
CA LEU A 107 7.62 -13.03 32.80
C LEU A 107 6.96 -12.63 34.12
N ILE A 108 6.68 -13.59 35.01
CA ILE A 108 5.95 -13.34 36.25
C ILE A 108 6.76 -13.96 37.39
N ASN A 109 7.62 -13.13 37.99
CA ASN A 109 8.27 -13.45 39.25
C ASN A 109 7.17 -13.65 40.30
N GLN A 110 7.08 -14.88 40.83
CA GLN A 110 6.36 -15.34 42.03
C GLN A 110 5.35 -14.36 42.68
N GLN A 111 4.04 -14.66 42.67
CA GLN A 111 3.18 -14.58 43.88
C GLN A 111 1.67 -14.84 43.74
N SER A 112 1.10 -15.05 42.56
CA SER A 112 -0.37 -15.16 42.45
C SER A 112 -0.81 -16.61 42.24
N GLY A 113 -1.79 -17.07 43.02
CA GLY A 113 -2.34 -18.43 42.96
C GLY A 113 -2.77 -18.85 41.55
N SER A 114 -2.88 -20.17 41.35
CA SER A 114 -3.14 -20.80 40.04
C SER A 114 -4.28 -20.14 39.24
N SER A 115 -5.31 -19.62 39.90
CA SER A 115 -6.43 -18.93 39.25
C SER A 115 -6.08 -17.58 38.61
N ASP A 116 -5.19 -16.81 39.23
CA ASP A 116 -4.81 -15.47 38.72
C ASP A 116 -3.79 -15.58 37.58
N THR A 117 -2.95 -16.60 37.63
CA THR A 117 -1.96 -16.90 36.58
C THR A 117 -2.62 -17.48 35.32
N GLU A 118 -3.60 -18.37 35.47
CA GLU A 118 -4.44 -18.86 34.35
C GLU A 118 -5.25 -17.73 33.71
N ARG A 119 -5.82 -16.83 34.53
CA ARG A 119 -6.55 -15.66 34.04
C ARG A 119 -5.64 -14.68 33.30
N ALA A 120 -4.43 -14.42 33.81
CA ALA A 120 -3.44 -13.59 33.14
C ALA A 120 -2.98 -14.20 31.80
N ALA A 121 -2.82 -15.53 31.75
CA ALA A 121 -2.51 -16.25 30.51
C ALA A 121 -3.62 -16.11 29.46
N GLY A 122 -4.89 -16.24 29.86
CA GLY A 122 -6.04 -16.08 28.96
C GLY A 122 -6.18 -14.65 28.41
N VAL A 123 -5.90 -13.64 29.24
CA VAL A 123 -5.88 -12.23 28.80
C VAL A 123 -4.73 -11.99 27.83
N ALA A 124 -3.52 -12.46 28.16
CA ALA A 124 -2.35 -12.34 27.29
C ALA A 124 -2.61 -13.03 25.94
N PHE A 125 -3.16 -14.24 25.94
CA PHE A 125 -3.54 -14.99 24.74
C PHE A 125 -4.47 -14.18 23.83
N THR A 126 -5.53 -13.60 24.40
CA THR A 126 -6.50 -12.78 23.66
C THR A 126 -5.86 -11.50 23.13
N MET A 127 -4.98 -10.84 23.91
CA MET A 127 -4.27 -9.64 23.49
C MET A 127 -3.29 -9.91 22.35
N HIS A 128 -2.54 -11.03 22.40
CA HIS A 128 -1.64 -11.42 21.31
C HIS A 128 -2.43 -11.68 20.03
N PHE A 129 -3.59 -12.33 20.13
CA PHE A 129 -4.45 -12.57 18.98
C PHE A 129 -4.98 -11.27 18.36
N LEU A 130 -5.58 -10.38 19.16
CA LEU A 130 -6.12 -9.11 18.69
C LEU A 130 -5.04 -8.20 18.11
N LEU A 131 -3.87 -8.14 18.75
CA LEU A 131 -2.72 -7.41 18.22
C LEU A 131 -2.25 -8.02 16.90
N GLY A 132 -2.20 -9.35 16.81
CA GLY A 132 -1.88 -10.08 15.57
C GLY A 132 -2.82 -9.72 14.42
N ILE A 133 -4.13 -9.75 14.66
CA ILE A 133 -5.14 -9.30 13.68
C ILE A 133 -4.90 -7.84 13.29
N GLY A 134 -4.69 -6.96 14.28
CA GLY A 134 -4.46 -5.53 14.02
C GLY A 134 -3.24 -5.28 13.14
N MET A 135 -2.13 -5.97 13.41
CA MET A 135 -0.91 -5.87 12.62
C MET A 135 -1.11 -6.40 11.20
N VAL A 136 -1.77 -7.55 11.02
CA VAL A 136 -2.06 -8.07 9.67
C VAL A 136 -3.03 -7.16 8.91
N ALA A 137 -4.07 -6.65 9.57
CA ALA A 137 -5.01 -5.70 8.96
C ALA A 137 -4.30 -4.41 8.53
N LEU A 138 -3.39 -3.87 9.35
CA LEU A 138 -2.59 -2.71 9.01
C LEU A 138 -1.64 -3.02 7.84
N ALA A 139 -1.02 -4.20 7.83
CA ALA A 139 -0.18 -4.64 6.72
C ALA A 139 -0.97 -4.75 5.40
N ILE A 140 -2.20 -5.28 5.44
CA ILE A 140 -3.13 -5.30 4.31
C ILE A 140 -3.48 -3.87 3.87
N MET A 141 -3.76 -2.95 4.80
CA MET A 141 -4.01 -1.55 4.46
C MET A 141 -2.81 -0.89 3.77
N VAL A 142 -1.59 -1.07 4.28
CA VAL A 142 -0.36 -0.56 3.65
C VAL A 142 -0.16 -1.19 2.26
N ALA A 143 -0.42 -2.49 2.12
CA ALA A 143 -0.17 -3.25 0.90
C ALA A 143 -1.17 -2.98 -0.24
N TYR A 144 -2.46 -2.89 0.07
CA TYR A 144 -3.54 -2.84 -0.91
C TYR A 144 -4.27 -1.49 -0.94
N ALA A 145 -4.26 -0.75 0.16
CA ALA A 145 -4.95 0.53 0.28
C ALA A 145 -4.08 1.63 0.92
N PRO A 146 -2.83 1.85 0.44
CA PRO A 146 -1.94 2.85 1.05
C PRO A 146 -2.58 4.24 1.07
N ARG A 147 -3.51 4.53 0.15
CA ARG A 147 -4.28 5.78 0.12
C ARG A 147 -5.02 6.11 1.44
N LEU A 148 -5.32 5.12 2.28
CA LEU A 148 -5.92 5.33 3.60
C LEU A 148 -4.95 5.86 4.66
N LEU A 149 -3.65 5.59 4.48
CA LEU A 149 -2.63 5.83 5.50
C LEU A 149 -1.79 7.07 5.26
N PHE A 150 -1.89 7.68 4.08
CA PHE A 150 -0.92 8.67 3.69
C PHE A 150 -1.51 9.96 3.12
N THR A 151 -0.87 11.07 3.49
CA THR A 151 -1.27 12.42 3.10
C THR A 151 -0.87 12.73 1.67
N ARG A 152 -1.69 13.53 1.00
CA ARG A 152 -1.75 13.85 -0.44
C ARG A 152 -0.43 14.06 -1.23
N ASN A 153 0.74 14.28 -0.63
CA ASN A 153 1.99 14.75 -1.29
C ASN A 153 3.07 13.65 -1.48
N ARG A 154 3.04 12.87 -2.57
CA ARG A 154 4.17 11.98 -2.95
C ARG A 154 4.85 12.41 -4.26
N PRO A 155 6.20 12.28 -4.39
CA PRO A 155 6.94 12.47 -5.64
C PRO A 155 6.58 11.46 -6.73
N GLU A 156 6.65 11.92 -7.98
CA GLU A 156 6.15 11.19 -9.16
C GLU A 156 6.98 9.98 -9.61
N GLU A 157 6.26 8.99 -10.16
CA GLU A 157 6.79 7.81 -10.83
C GLU A 157 7.64 8.19 -12.04
N LYS A 158 8.82 7.56 -12.18
CA LYS A 158 9.75 7.77 -13.31
C LYS A 158 9.13 7.45 -14.69
N ASP A 159 8.06 6.66 -14.72
CA ASP A 159 7.29 6.31 -15.93
C ASP A 159 5.97 7.10 -16.05
N SER A 160 5.90 8.28 -15.41
CA SER A 160 4.77 9.19 -15.55
C SER A 160 4.58 9.57 -17.03
N ILE A 161 3.36 9.47 -17.56
CA ILE A 161 2.99 9.91 -18.93
C ILE A 161 3.41 11.37 -19.17
N TRP A 162 3.59 12.14 -18.10
CA TRP A 162 4.03 13.53 -18.11
C TRP A 162 5.53 13.70 -18.40
N SER A 163 6.37 12.68 -18.19
CA SER A 163 7.82 12.73 -18.42
C SER A 163 8.22 12.98 -19.87
N LYS A 164 7.34 12.68 -20.83
CA LYS A 164 7.56 12.92 -22.27
C LYS A 164 7.43 14.39 -22.67
N TYR A 165 6.86 15.24 -21.82
CA TYR A 165 6.65 16.65 -22.10
C TYR A 165 7.71 17.50 -21.42
N PRO A 166 8.44 18.37 -22.15
CA PRO A 166 9.40 19.29 -21.56
C PRO A 166 8.71 20.28 -20.61
N ILE A 167 9.39 20.63 -19.53
CA ILE A 167 8.91 21.65 -18.58
C ILE A 167 9.23 23.04 -19.14
N TRP A 168 8.21 23.91 -19.19
CA TRP A 168 8.39 25.32 -19.51
C TRP A 168 8.87 26.08 -18.28
N TYR A 169 9.98 26.79 -18.42
CA TYR A 169 10.52 27.66 -17.38
C TYR A 169 10.30 29.12 -17.74
N ASP A 170 10.07 29.95 -16.73
CA ASP A 170 9.76 31.39 -16.90
C ASP A 170 10.93 32.19 -17.53
N ASN A 171 12.11 31.59 -17.62
CA ASN A 171 13.36 32.19 -18.12
C ASN A 171 13.79 31.68 -19.51
N VAL A 172 12.92 30.99 -20.24
CA VAL A 172 13.25 30.49 -21.57
C VAL A 172 13.45 31.67 -22.54
N LYS A 173 14.72 31.97 -22.84
CA LYS A 173 15.08 32.89 -23.92
C LYS A 173 14.75 32.22 -25.24
N LEU A 174 13.66 32.63 -25.88
CA LEU A 174 13.31 32.17 -27.21
C LEU A 174 14.39 32.63 -28.19
N ALA A 175 15.08 31.67 -28.82
CA ALA A 175 16.04 31.95 -29.87
C ALA A 175 15.27 32.34 -31.15
N GLY A 176 15.09 33.65 -31.37
CA GLY A 176 14.40 34.17 -32.56
C GLY A 176 13.95 35.62 -32.40
N ARG A 177 13.45 36.23 -33.48
CA ARG A 177 12.89 37.60 -33.50
C ARG A 177 11.51 37.73 -32.81
N TYR A 178 11.06 36.69 -32.11
CA TYR A 178 9.75 36.66 -31.46
C TYR A 178 9.87 37.20 -30.02
N SER A 179 9.71 38.51 -29.85
CA SER A 179 9.54 39.13 -28.53
C SER A 179 8.05 39.19 -28.21
N GLU A 180 7.51 38.10 -27.69
CA GLU A 180 6.13 38.07 -27.21
C GLU A 180 6.08 38.41 -25.70
N PRO A 181 5.15 39.26 -25.23
CA PRO A 181 4.98 39.50 -23.81
C PRO A 181 4.59 38.21 -23.08
N LEU A 182 5.30 37.95 -21.98
CA LEU A 182 4.98 36.87 -21.06
C LEU A 182 3.90 37.33 -20.09
N VAL A 183 2.81 36.56 -20.01
CA VAL A 183 1.69 36.79 -19.09
C VAL A 183 1.51 35.59 -18.16
N PRO A 184 0.93 35.78 -16.97
CA PRO A 184 0.63 34.65 -16.08
C PRO A 184 -0.28 33.63 -16.76
N ALA A 185 0.04 32.35 -16.70
CA ALA A 185 -0.72 31.26 -17.32
C ALA A 185 -2.21 31.30 -16.94
N ARG A 186 -2.50 31.57 -15.65
CA ARG A 186 -3.88 31.78 -15.13
C ARG A 186 -4.69 32.82 -15.88
N SER A 187 -4.06 33.83 -16.48
CA SER A 187 -4.75 34.94 -17.19
C SER A 187 -5.32 34.51 -18.53
N LEU A 188 -4.69 33.52 -19.17
CA LEU A 188 -5.09 32.96 -20.46
C LEU A 188 -6.11 31.82 -20.32
N MET A 189 -6.31 31.30 -19.11
CA MET A 189 -7.27 30.24 -18.83
C MET A 189 -8.69 30.78 -18.65
N GLU A 190 -9.67 29.94 -18.96
CA GLU A 190 -11.08 30.22 -18.69
C GLU A 190 -11.36 30.32 -17.19
N PRO A 191 -12.41 31.05 -16.76
CA PRO A 191 -12.75 31.18 -15.34
C PRO A 191 -12.94 29.83 -14.63
N GLN A 192 -13.54 28.84 -15.30
CA GLN A 192 -13.80 27.51 -14.74
C GLN A 192 -12.51 26.76 -14.41
N ASP A 193 -11.51 26.89 -15.27
CA ASP A 193 -10.21 26.26 -15.11
C ASP A 193 -9.40 26.86 -13.97
N ARG A 194 -9.50 28.18 -13.78
CA ARG A 194 -8.80 28.89 -12.71
C ARG A 194 -9.15 28.34 -11.33
N TYR A 195 -10.40 27.90 -11.14
CA TYR A 195 -10.84 27.26 -9.90
C TYR A 195 -10.23 25.88 -9.67
N LEU A 196 -9.79 25.19 -10.72
CA LEU A 196 -9.22 23.85 -10.63
C LEU A 196 -7.69 23.84 -10.62
N LEU A 197 -7.04 25.01 -10.81
CA LEU A 197 -5.58 25.13 -10.87
C LEU A 197 -4.87 24.56 -9.62
N TRP A 198 -5.48 24.67 -8.44
CA TRP A 198 -4.90 24.15 -7.20
C TRP A 198 -4.69 22.62 -7.22
N ARG A 199 -5.40 21.90 -8.10
CA ARG A 199 -5.27 20.45 -8.27
C ARG A 199 -4.04 20.06 -9.08
N TYR A 200 -3.49 20.97 -9.88
CA TYR A 200 -2.40 20.71 -10.81
C TYR A 200 -1.06 21.19 -10.25
N GLU A 201 -0.04 20.37 -10.43
CA GLU A 201 1.35 20.79 -10.27
C GLU A 201 1.83 21.48 -11.55
N TYR A 202 1.45 20.92 -12.70
CA TYR A 202 1.71 21.47 -14.02
C TYR A 202 0.50 21.26 -14.94
N VAL A 203 0.23 22.21 -15.81
CA VAL A 203 -0.82 22.14 -16.84
C VAL A 203 -0.14 21.97 -18.20
N LEU A 204 -0.73 21.16 -19.08
CA LEU A 204 -0.23 20.94 -20.41
C LEU A 204 -0.65 22.10 -21.33
N ALA A 205 0.32 22.78 -21.91
CA ALA A 205 0.10 23.87 -22.86
C ALA A 205 0.90 23.65 -24.13
N SER A 206 0.30 23.90 -25.29
CA SER A 206 1.00 24.03 -26.56
C SER A 206 1.58 25.44 -26.65
N ILE A 207 2.91 25.54 -26.61
CA ILE A 207 3.64 26.80 -26.76
C ILE A 207 4.42 26.71 -28.08
N TYR A 208 4.16 27.63 -29.01
CA TYR A 208 4.73 27.61 -30.38
C TYR A 208 4.54 26.25 -31.10
N GLY A 209 3.39 25.60 -30.90
CA GLY A 209 3.08 24.30 -31.51
C GLY A 209 3.74 23.09 -30.85
N THR A 210 4.44 23.28 -29.72
CA THR A 210 5.08 22.21 -28.95
C THR A 210 4.49 22.09 -27.55
N HIS A 211 4.13 20.88 -27.15
CA HIS A 211 3.50 20.62 -25.86
C HIS A 211 4.50 20.68 -24.71
N HIS A 212 4.23 21.54 -23.74
CA HIS A 212 5.04 21.80 -22.56
C HIS A 212 4.21 21.67 -21.28
N LEU A 213 4.89 21.32 -20.19
CA LEU A 213 4.35 21.38 -18.83
C LEU A 213 4.63 22.75 -18.23
N VAL A 214 3.58 23.51 -17.97
CA VAL A 214 3.64 24.87 -17.44
C VAL A 214 3.12 24.87 -16.01
N ARG A 215 3.80 25.58 -15.10
CA ARG A 215 3.27 25.80 -13.75
C ARG A 215 2.01 26.68 -13.81
N PRO A 216 0.96 26.40 -13.03
CA PRO A 216 -0.26 27.25 -12.99
C PRO A 216 -0.01 28.75 -12.80
N ASP A 217 1.00 29.10 -12.01
CA ASP A 217 1.41 30.49 -11.73
C ASP A 217 2.60 30.96 -12.58
N GLY A 218 3.07 30.13 -13.52
CA GLY A 218 4.18 30.45 -14.41
C GLY A 218 3.83 31.47 -15.49
N LEU A 219 4.86 31.98 -16.16
CA LEU A 219 4.77 32.97 -17.22
C LEU A 219 4.83 32.30 -18.60
N VAL A 220 3.87 32.63 -19.46
CA VAL A 220 3.74 32.04 -20.80
C VAL A 220 3.50 33.11 -21.87
N PRO A 221 3.88 32.85 -23.14
CA PRO A 221 3.60 33.79 -24.24
C PRO A 221 2.10 34.04 -24.43
N SER A 222 1.70 35.29 -24.65
CA SER A 222 0.29 35.72 -24.60
C SER A 222 -0.66 35.15 -25.67
N ARG A 223 -0.17 34.84 -26.86
CA ARG A 223 -0.89 34.50 -28.10
C ARG A 223 -0.46 33.13 -28.62
N SER A 224 0.79 32.76 -28.37
CA SER A 224 1.36 31.49 -28.82
C SER A 224 1.16 30.34 -27.82
N THR A 225 0.32 30.54 -26.81
CA THR A 225 -0.01 29.54 -25.78
C THR A 225 -1.46 29.12 -25.90
N GLU A 226 -1.67 27.82 -26.10
CA GLU A 226 -2.99 27.19 -26.06
C GLU A 226 -2.98 26.06 -25.03
N PHE A 227 -3.92 26.06 -24.08
CA PHE A 227 -4.00 25.00 -23.09
C PHE A 227 -4.69 23.76 -23.66
N VAL A 228 -4.05 22.60 -23.45
CA VAL A 228 -4.57 21.34 -23.98
C VAL A 228 -5.70 20.84 -23.10
N ARG A 229 -6.85 20.57 -23.72
CA ARG A 229 -8.03 19.99 -23.08
C ARG A 229 -8.28 18.57 -23.55
N ASP A 230 -8.85 17.77 -22.67
CA ASP A 230 -9.39 16.48 -23.03
C ASP A 230 -10.57 16.62 -23.99
N ARG A 231 -10.54 15.87 -25.10
CA ARG A 231 -11.57 15.95 -26.13
C ARG A 231 -12.91 15.40 -25.66
N ALA A 232 -12.91 14.46 -24.71
CA ALA A 232 -14.11 13.84 -24.20
C ALA A 232 -14.77 14.66 -23.08
N SER A 233 -13.97 15.14 -22.12
CA SER A 233 -14.47 15.86 -20.94
C SER A 233 -14.40 17.39 -21.04
N GLY A 234 -13.65 17.94 -22.01
CA GLY A 234 -13.39 19.39 -22.11
C GLY A 234 -12.49 19.94 -21.00
N LEU A 235 -12.02 19.09 -20.09
CA LEU A 235 -11.22 19.49 -18.93
C LEU A 235 -9.76 19.74 -19.31
N LEU A 236 -9.10 20.65 -18.60
CA LEU A 236 -7.66 20.85 -18.74
C LEU A 236 -6.87 19.56 -18.47
N MET A 237 -5.91 19.27 -19.33
CA MET A 237 -4.93 18.22 -19.11
C MET A 237 -3.78 18.77 -18.28
N GLY A 238 -3.36 18.02 -17.26
CA GLY A 238 -2.23 18.41 -16.44
C GLY A 238 -1.80 17.35 -15.46
N LYS A 239 -0.55 17.48 -15.04
CA LYS A 239 0.08 16.71 -13.97
C LYS A 239 -0.51 17.16 -12.64
N GLY A 240 -1.18 16.26 -11.92
CA GLY A 240 -1.80 16.56 -10.63
C GLY A 240 -0.74 16.82 -9.55
N ARG A 241 -1.00 17.78 -8.64
CA ARG A 241 -0.13 18.05 -7.46
C ARG A 241 -0.07 16.87 -6.49
N PHE A 242 -1.05 15.98 -6.58
CA PHE A 242 -1.23 14.90 -5.64
C PHE A 242 -1.41 13.57 -6.38
N ASN A 243 -0.30 12.89 -6.67
CA ASN A 243 -0.30 11.53 -7.20
C ASN A 243 -0.26 10.54 -6.03
N GLY A 244 -1.41 9.95 -5.70
CA GLY A 244 -1.54 9.01 -4.59
C GLY A 244 -1.14 7.58 -4.95
N TYR A 245 0.10 7.22 -4.65
CA TYR A 245 0.50 5.88 -4.19
C TYR A 245 1.40 6.12 -2.99
N PHE A 246 1.56 5.21 -2.03
CA PHE A 246 2.70 5.23 -1.13
C PHE A 246 3.20 3.79 -1.12
N VAL A 247 4.51 3.62 -1.32
CA VAL A 247 5.22 2.33 -1.27
C VAL A 247 6.13 2.41 -0.07
#